data_AF-A0A537W2Q7-F1
#
_entry.id   AF-A0A537W2Q7-F1
#
_cell.length_a   1.000
_cell.length_b   1.000
_cell.length_c   1.000
_cell.angle_alpha   90.00
_cell.angle_beta   90.00
_cell.angle_gamma   90.00
#
_symmetry.space_group_name_H-M   'P 1'
#
loop_
_entity.id
_entity.type
_entity.pdbx_description
1 polymer ?
#
loop_
_entity_poly.entity_id
_entity_poly.type
_entity_poly.pdbx_seq_one_letter_code
_entity_poly.pdbx_strand_id
1 'polypeptide(L)' 'MAIAKKRKKASTTRRGNKRIRVAIIGVGNCASSLVQGVHYYRNAKPGDRVPGIMHVDLGGY' A
#
# COMPACT_ATOMS: atom_id res chain seq x y z
N MET A 1 -4.67 36.17 37.75
CA MET A 1 -4.10 34.80 37.88
C MET A 1 -4.64 33.94 36.75
N ALA A 2 -3.79 33.05 36.23
CA ALA A 2 -3.78 32.56 34.85
C ALA A 2 -5.01 31.75 34.39
N ILE A 3 -5.37 31.95 33.11
CA ILE A 3 -6.28 31.06 32.35
C ILE A 3 -5.39 30.07 31.57
N ALA A 4 -5.43 28.80 31.95
CA ALA A 4 -4.62 27.74 31.34
C ALA A 4 -5.18 27.31 29.99
N LYS A 5 -4.52 27.71 28.91
CA LYS A 5 -4.81 27.28 27.53
C LYS A 5 -4.36 25.82 27.34
N LYS A 6 -5.29 24.86 27.31
CA LYS A 6 -5.02 23.45 26.99
C LYS A 6 -4.33 23.36 25.62
N ARG A 7 -3.06 22.96 25.62
CA ARG A 7 -2.29 22.64 24.40
C ARG A 7 -2.94 21.43 23.71
N LYS A 8 -3.52 21.63 22.52
CA LYS A 8 -3.85 20.52 21.61
C LYS A 8 -2.54 19.80 21.27
N LYS A 9 -2.39 18.56 21.73
CA LYS A 9 -1.29 17.68 21.30
C LYS A 9 -1.53 17.38 19.82
N ALA A 10 -0.66 17.89 18.94
CA ALA A 10 -0.71 17.60 17.52
C ALA A 10 -0.53 16.10 17.33
N SER A 11 -1.55 15.42 16.80
CA SER A 11 -1.42 14.04 16.33
C SER A 11 -0.54 14.07 15.08
N THR A 12 0.75 13.76 15.22
CA THR A 12 1.64 13.54 14.08
C THR A 12 1.24 12.22 13.42
N THR A 13 0.16 12.25 12.64
CA THR A 13 -0.23 11.11 11.82
C THR A 13 0.82 10.98 10.72
N ARG A 14 1.81 10.11 10.94
CA ARG A 14 2.57 9.53 9.83
C ARG A 14 1.60 8.64 9.06
N ARG A 15 0.70 9.25 8.27
CA ARG A 15 0.06 8.55 7.14
C ARG A 15 1.17 8.36 6.11
N GLY A 16 2.06 7.41 6.41
CA GLY A 16 2.93 6.83 5.41
C GLY A 16 2.00 6.44 4.27
N ASN A 17 2.33 6.92 3.07
CA ASN A 17 1.66 6.52 1.85
C ASN A 17 1.41 5.00 1.90
N LYS A 18 0.17 4.54 1.71
CA LYS A 18 -0.22 3.11 1.77
C LYS A 18 0.37 2.35 0.57
N ARG A 19 1.71 2.31 0.51
CA ARG A 19 2.49 1.61 -0.49
C ARG A 19 3.36 0.62 0.24
N ILE A 20 3.31 -0.63 -0.20
CA ILE A 20 4.20 -1.69 0.26
C ILE A 20 5.57 -1.45 -0.37
N ARG A 21 6.60 -1.30 0.46
CA ARG A 21 7.98 -1.22 -0.01
C ARG A 21 8.52 -2.63 -0.12
N VAL A 22 8.86 -3.04 -1.34
CA VAL A 22 9.34 -4.39 -1.65
C VAL A 22 10.79 -4.32 -2.09
N ALA A 23 11.62 -5.24 -1.58
CA ALA A 23 12.97 -5.50 -2.08
C ALA A 23 12.97 -6.81 -2.85
N ILE A 24 13.59 -6.83 -4.02
CA ILE A 24 13.72 -8.03 -4.86
C ILE A 24 15.18 -8.46 -4.82
N ILE A 25 15.44 -9.70 -4.41
CA ILE A 25 16.79 -10.29 -4.42
C ILE A 25 16.86 -11.29 -5.58
N GLY A 26 17.71 -10.98 -6.56
CA GLY A 26 17.80 -11.70 -7.82
C GLY A 26 16.82 -11.16 -8.87
N VAL A 27 17.35 -10.73 -10.01
CA VAL A 27 16.55 -10.18 -11.11
C VAL A 27 16.56 -11.18 -12.27
N GLY A 28 15.50 -11.98 -12.35
CA GLY A 28 15.26 -12.94 -13.43
C GLY A 28 13.79 -12.99 -13.81
N ASN A 29 13.37 -14.08 -14.47
CA ASN A 29 12.01 -14.20 -15.00
C ASN A 29 10.93 -14.00 -13.93
N CYS A 30 11.11 -14.55 -12.73
CA CYS A 30 10.16 -14.38 -11.62
C CYS A 30 9.99 -12.92 -11.20
N ALA A 31 11.09 -12.17 -11.12
CA ALA A 31 11.06 -10.74 -10.81
C ALA A 31 10.36 -9.95 -11.92
N SER A 32 10.64 -10.28 -13.18
CA SER A 32 10.02 -9.66 -14.34
C SER A 32 8.50 -9.87 -14.36
N SER A 33 8.03 -11.11 -14.20
CA SER A 33 6.61 -11.44 -14.14
C SER A 33 5.89 -10.74 -12.98
N LEU A 34 6.54 -10.61 -11.81
CA LEU A 34 5.99 -9.89 -10.68
C LEU A 34 5.82 -8.40 -10.98
N VAL A 35 6.88 -7.73 -11.45
CA VAL A 35 6.85 -6.29 -11.72
C VAL A 35 5.83 -5.98 -12.82
N GLN A 36 5.85 -6.74 -13.92
CA GLN A 36 4.90 -6.57 -15.02
C GLN A 36 3.46 -6.84 -14.58
N GLY A 37 3.22 -7.91 -13.81
CA GLY A 37 1.90 -8.24 -13.29
C GLY A 37 1.34 -7.13 -12.40
N VAL A 38 2.15 -6.57 -11.50
CA VAL A 38 1.75 -5.44 -10.65
C VAL A 38 1.39 -4.21 -11.50
N HIS A 39 2.18 -3.92 -12.55
CA HIS A 39 1.85 -2.81 -13.45
C HIS A 39 0.59 -3.04 -14.28
N TYR A 40 0.40 -4.26 -14.76
CA TYR A 40 -0.74 -4.65 -15.58
C TYR A 40 -2.06 -4.58 -14.79
N TYR A 41 -2.06 -5.10 -13.56
CA TYR A 41 -3.26 -5.15 -12.71
C TYR A 41 -3.43 -3.96 -11.75
N ARG A 42 -2.60 -2.91 -11.85
CA ARG A 42 -2.63 -1.76 -10.92
C ARG A 42 -3.98 -1.02 -10.80
N ASN A 43 -4.87 -1.22 -11.79
CA ASN A 43 -6.18 -0.58 -11.87
C ASN A 43 -7.35 -1.57 -11.69
N ALA A 44 -7.06 -2.83 -11.34
CA ALA A 44 -8.09 -3.81 -11.04
C ALA A 44 -8.94 -3.35 -9.85
N LYS A 45 -10.26 -3.53 -9.93
CA LYS A 45 -11.20 -3.08 -8.91
C LYS A 45 -11.44 -4.18 -7.88
N PRO A 46 -11.80 -3.81 -6.63
CA PRO A 46 -12.28 -4.78 -5.66
C PRO A 46 -13.46 -5.58 -6.23
N GLY A 47 -13.36 -6.90 -6.19
CA GLY A 47 -14.37 -7.82 -6.74
C GLY A 47 -14.09 -8.30 -8.18
N ASP A 48 -13.11 -7.73 -8.87
CA ASP A 48 -12.67 -8.26 -10.16
C ASP A 48 -12.08 -9.67 -9.99
N ARG A 49 -12.44 -10.59 -10.89
CA ARG A 49 -11.84 -11.92 -10.95
C ARG A 49 -10.57 -11.86 -11.79
N VAL A 50 -9.43 -11.75 -11.12
CA VAL A 50 -8.12 -11.79 -11.77
C VAL A 50 -7.56 -13.22 -11.70
N PRO A 51 -7.24 -13.87 -12.84
CA PRO A 51 -6.66 -15.21 -12.84
C PRO A 51 -5.39 -15.30 -12.01
N GLY A 52 -5.31 -16.28 -11.10
CA GLY A 52 -4.14 -16.49 -10.24
C GLY A 52 -4.02 -15.53 -9.05
N ILE A 53 -4.92 -14.57 -8.88
CA ILE A 53 -4.98 -13.69 -7.70
C ILE A 53 -6.25 -14.00 -6.92
N MET A 54 -6.11 -14.30 -5.62
CA MET A 54 -7.26 -14.61 -4.76
C MET A 54 -8.05 -13.36 -4.34
N HIS A 55 -7.35 -12.25 -4.07
CA HIS A 55 -7.94 -10.97 -3.65
C HIS A 55 -7.21 -9.81 -4.33
N VAL A 56 -7.96 -8.93 -4.98
CA VAL A 56 -7.42 -7.73 -5.66
C VAL A 56 -7.06 -6.64 -4.65
N ASP A 57 -7.83 -6.52 -3.57
CA ASP A 57 -7.56 -5.64 -2.43
C ASP A 57 -7.42 -6.52 -1.18
N LEU A 58 -6.27 -6.44 -0.53
CA LEU A 58 -5.99 -7.18 0.70
C LEU A 58 -5.82 -6.22 1.88
N GLY A 59 -6.94 -5.88 2.52
CA GLY A 59 -6.93 -5.03 3.72
C GLY A 59 -6.60 -3.56 3.43
N GLY A 60 -6.93 -3.08 2.23
CA GLY A 60 -6.68 -1.73 1.74
C GLY A 60 -5.32 -1.55 1.05
N TYR A 61 -4.76 -2.63 0.49
CA TYR A 61 -3.49 -2.69 -0.23
C TYR A 61 -3.62 -3.44 -1.56
#